data_AF-A0A3B9GLZ8-F1
#
_entry.id   AF-A0A3B9GLZ8-F1
#
_cell.length_a   1.000
_cell.length_b   1.000
_cell.length_c   1.000
_cell.angle_alpha   90.00
_cell.angle_beta   90.00
_cell.angle_gamma   90.00
#
_symmetry.space_group_name_H-M   'P 1'
#
loop_
_entity.id
_entity.type
_entity.pdbx_description
1 polymer ?
#
loop_
_entity_poly.entity_id
_entity_poly.type
_entity_poly.pdbx_seq_one_letter_code
_entity_poly.pdbx_strand_id
1 'polypeptide(L)'
;MDVWLGLITHEKLAALRMRVYSTGMKRIVALFVFCSLALGMLAAQAATSPAQKPVSAVKVAFISVRNLDVDPRSDYVGGIIQGLLLYDLTRTPNVALIDRSSLDRVLAEQELQLSGLIEDRGSALKVGGLLGADYLVYAEYVAFASEALVTVRVVSVSSGRAGAFAERGGSENVVHRAAESLVEYLTGSRPQFAGAAGERGIVSLRDEAPGSVALHSHLIRAEIFLDGEFAGYTTGAIDKPFMIEKLAPGPHTLRVHLGRGFGVVKLPQVEFADWEAAFELKPGERKVLRDQTRDFNSVLYDLLGLLDEDLYYTPETAAKAAKVYELSFTDRTGVAVPVRLALKPVDNGGLLELRPELSVGGLSANYSLKGIRGEETSLDVKLGLLRFRASIDMRYDRTRLDFSLDRADIWQGMYND
;
A
#
# COMPACT_ATOMS: atom_id res chain seq x y z
N MET A 1 -49.70 -64.64 16.17
CA MET A 1 -50.01 -63.24 16.49
C MET A 1 -50.00 -62.45 15.19
N ASP A 2 -50.76 -62.90 14.20
CA ASP A 2 -52.23 -62.72 14.06
C ASP A 2 -52.58 -61.31 13.60
N VAL A 3 -53.43 -61.06 12.61
CA VAL A 3 -53.92 -61.74 11.39
C VAL A 3 -54.93 -60.73 10.84
N TRP A 4 -54.80 -60.38 9.57
CA TRP A 4 -55.86 -60.05 8.60
C TRP A 4 -56.84 -58.86 8.74
N LEU A 5 -56.95 -58.21 7.57
CA LEU A 5 -58.08 -57.50 6.96
C LEU A 5 -59.48 -57.98 7.37
N GLY A 6 -60.43 -57.01 7.41
CA GLY A 6 -61.86 -57.29 7.35
C GLY A 6 -62.70 -56.05 6.98
N LEU A 7 -63.39 -56.14 5.84
CA LEU A 7 -64.34 -55.20 5.23
C LEU A 7 -65.27 -54.45 6.21
N ILE A 8 -65.52 -53.15 5.92
CA ILE A 8 -66.85 -52.57 6.13
C ILE A 8 -67.30 -51.86 4.85
N THR A 9 -68.50 -52.24 4.48
CA THR A 9 -69.23 -52.09 3.23
C THR A 9 -69.86 -50.71 3.04
N HIS A 10 -70.27 -50.48 1.79
CA HIS A 10 -70.80 -49.28 1.15
C HIS A 10 -72.11 -48.67 1.73
N GLU A 11 -72.50 -49.01 2.97
CA GLU A 11 -73.84 -48.73 3.50
C GLU A 11 -73.93 -47.62 4.56
N LYS A 12 -72.82 -46.97 4.94
CA LYS A 12 -72.83 -45.85 5.90
C LYS A 12 -72.57 -44.46 5.29
N LEU A 13 -72.55 -44.34 3.96
CA LEU A 13 -72.44 -43.05 3.26
C LEU A 13 -73.80 -42.39 2.95
N ALA A 14 -74.92 -43.07 3.14
CA ALA A 14 -76.25 -42.53 2.82
C ALA A 14 -76.96 -41.83 3.99
N ALA A 15 -76.59 -42.13 5.25
CA ALA A 15 -77.31 -41.61 6.43
C ALA A 15 -76.80 -40.26 6.97
N LEU A 16 -75.71 -39.72 6.43
CA LEU A 16 -75.18 -38.39 6.81
C LEU A 16 -75.31 -37.34 5.70
N ARG A 17 -76.22 -37.57 4.73
CA ARG A 17 -76.51 -36.61 3.64
C ARG A 17 -77.79 -35.80 3.81
N MET A 18 -78.53 -35.96 4.93
CA MET A 18 -79.79 -35.24 5.17
C MET A 18 -79.89 -34.59 6.56
N ARG A 19 -78.81 -34.00 7.08
CA ARG A 19 -78.90 -33.17 8.30
C ARG A 19 -77.96 -31.97 8.41
N VAL A 20 -77.43 -31.47 7.28
CA VAL A 20 -76.52 -30.29 7.28
C VAL A 20 -76.97 -29.16 6.35
N TYR A 21 -78.11 -29.30 5.65
CA TYR A 21 -78.48 -28.36 4.57
C TYR A 21 -79.41 -27.19 4.94
N SER A 22 -79.68 -26.89 6.21
CA SER A 22 -80.61 -25.79 6.56
C SER A 22 -80.11 -24.74 7.56
N THR A 23 -78.84 -24.78 7.97
CA THR A 23 -78.32 -23.84 8.98
C THR A 23 -77.04 -23.10 8.58
N GLY A 24 -76.53 -23.33 7.35
CA GLY A 24 -75.36 -22.62 6.80
C GLY A 24 -75.71 -21.38 5.94
N MET A 25 -76.91 -21.33 5.35
CA MET A 25 -77.21 -20.36 4.29
C MET A 25 -77.66 -18.97 4.81
N LYS A 26 -78.05 -18.84 6.08
CA LYS A 26 -78.43 -17.54 6.69
C LYS A 26 -77.24 -16.75 7.26
N ARG A 27 -76.09 -17.39 7.52
CA ARG A 27 -74.88 -16.70 8.01
C ARG A 27 -73.99 -16.16 6.89
N ILE A 28 -74.04 -16.75 5.70
CA ILE A 28 -73.24 -16.32 4.54
C ILE A 28 -73.86 -15.09 3.87
N VAL A 29 -75.20 -14.97 3.82
CA VAL A 29 -75.87 -13.77 3.27
C VAL A 29 -75.70 -12.55 4.18
N ALA A 30 -75.70 -12.73 5.51
CA ALA A 30 -75.45 -11.63 6.46
C ALA A 30 -74.00 -11.11 6.41
N LEU A 31 -73.02 -11.96 6.11
CA LEU A 31 -71.61 -11.56 5.98
C LEU A 31 -71.35 -10.81 4.67
N PHE A 32 -72.03 -11.17 3.58
CA PHE A 32 -71.90 -10.48 2.29
C PHE A 32 -72.56 -9.10 2.29
N VAL A 33 -73.72 -8.93 2.95
CA VAL A 33 -74.41 -7.63 3.03
C VAL A 33 -73.64 -6.62 3.92
N PHE A 34 -72.97 -7.10 4.97
CA PHE A 34 -72.14 -6.24 5.84
C PHE A 34 -70.82 -5.82 5.18
N CYS A 35 -70.21 -6.68 4.36
CA CYS A 35 -69.02 -6.32 3.56
C CYS A 35 -69.35 -5.32 2.45
N SER A 36 -70.53 -5.38 1.82
CA SER A 36 -70.93 -4.40 0.80
C SER A 36 -71.26 -3.01 1.36
N LEU A 37 -71.75 -2.92 2.60
CA LEU A 37 -72.01 -1.63 3.27
C LEU A 37 -70.72 -1.00 3.85
N ALA A 38 -69.76 -1.81 4.29
CA ALA A 38 -68.44 -1.33 4.72
C ALA A 38 -67.57 -0.84 3.53
N LEU A 39 -67.73 -1.42 2.33
CA LEU A 39 -67.04 -0.95 1.12
C LEU A 39 -67.65 0.36 0.55
N GLY A 40 -68.96 0.58 0.74
CA GLY A 40 -69.63 1.80 0.30
C GLY A 40 -69.29 3.04 1.14
N MET A 41 -69.00 2.87 2.44
CA MET A 41 -68.61 3.96 3.34
C MET A 41 -67.11 4.31 3.32
N LEU A 42 -66.26 3.43 2.77
CA LEU A 42 -64.84 3.71 2.54
C LEU A 42 -64.58 4.40 1.19
N ALA A 43 -65.49 4.29 0.22
CA ALA A 43 -65.40 4.95 -1.08
C ALA A 43 -65.83 6.44 -1.06
N ALA A 44 -66.56 6.87 -0.03
CA ALA A 44 -67.06 8.24 0.08
C ALA A 44 -66.09 9.22 0.79
N GLN A 45 -64.96 8.75 1.33
CA GLN A 45 -63.95 9.60 1.99
C GLN A 45 -62.70 9.86 1.13
N ALA A 46 -62.65 9.36 -0.10
CA ALA A 46 -61.53 9.55 -1.01
C ALA A 46 -61.64 10.79 -1.93
N ALA A 47 -62.69 11.61 -1.78
CA ALA A 47 -63.01 12.70 -2.73
C ALA A 47 -62.85 14.12 -2.18
N THR A 48 -62.05 14.32 -1.13
CA THR A 48 -61.67 15.66 -0.64
C THR A 48 -60.22 15.68 -0.15
N SER A 49 -59.28 15.31 -1.03
CA SER A 49 -57.95 15.89 -0.93
C SER A 49 -58.04 17.32 -1.47
N PRO A 50 -57.75 18.37 -0.68
CA PRO A 50 -57.58 19.69 -1.25
C PRO A 50 -56.44 19.58 -2.27
N ALA A 51 -56.73 19.86 -3.54
CA ALA A 51 -55.71 20.02 -4.56
C ALA A 51 -54.73 21.07 -4.06
N GLN A 52 -53.57 20.63 -3.56
CA GLN A 52 -52.45 21.50 -3.28
C GLN A 52 -52.18 22.24 -4.58
N LYS A 53 -52.35 23.57 -4.56
CA LYS A 53 -51.86 24.45 -5.63
C LYS A 53 -50.45 23.97 -5.95
N PRO A 54 -50.11 23.68 -7.22
CA PRO A 54 -48.77 23.26 -7.57
C PRO A 54 -47.82 24.30 -7.01
N VAL A 55 -46.99 23.90 -6.05
CA VAL A 55 -45.89 24.74 -5.57
C VAL A 55 -45.03 24.95 -6.81
N SER A 56 -45.02 26.17 -7.33
CA SER A 56 -44.24 26.49 -8.53
C SER A 56 -42.79 26.15 -8.22
N ALA A 57 -42.24 25.19 -8.96
CA ALA A 57 -40.84 24.82 -8.78
C ALA A 57 -39.95 26.04 -9.06
N VAL A 58 -38.97 26.27 -8.18
CA VAL A 58 -37.98 27.33 -8.32
C VAL A 58 -37.03 26.95 -9.45
N LYS A 59 -36.96 27.77 -10.49
CA LYS A 59 -36.11 27.52 -11.66
C LYS A 59 -34.70 28.03 -11.41
N VAL A 60 -33.73 27.13 -11.47
CA VAL A 60 -32.32 27.41 -11.17
C VAL A 60 -31.48 27.15 -12.41
N ALA A 61 -30.73 28.16 -12.84
CA ALA A 61 -29.70 28.03 -13.86
C ALA A 61 -28.31 27.95 -13.22
N PHE A 62 -27.65 26.80 -13.38
CA PHE A 62 -26.29 26.58 -12.90
C PHE A 62 -25.26 26.95 -13.99
N ILE A 63 -24.47 27.99 -13.72
CA ILE A 63 -23.58 28.61 -14.70
C ILE A 63 -22.28 27.82 -14.83
N SER A 64 -21.51 27.66 -13.75
CA SER A 64 -20.22 26.96 -13.75
C SER A 64 -19.67 26.75 -12.35
N VAL A 65 -18.59 25.97 -12.27
CA VAL A 65 -17.70 25.90 -11.12
C VAL A 65 -16.36 26.54 -11.51
N ARG A 66 -15.88 27.51 -10.73
CA ARG A 66 -14.61 28.21 -10.96
C ARG A 66 -13.54 27.75 -9.98
N ASN A 67 -12.41 27.30 -10.51
CA ASN A 67 -11.21 27.06 -9.70
C ASN A 67 -10.57 28.41 -9.33
N LEU A 68 -10.44 28.68 -8.04
CA LEU A 68 -9.71 29.85 -7.51
C LEU A 68 -8.32 29.47 -6.96
N ASP A 69 -7.95 28.19 -7.05
CA ASP A 69 -6.60 27.71 -6.79
C ASP A 69 -5.64 28.20 -7.90
N VAL A 70 -4.36 28.38 -7.53
CA VAL A 70 -3.29 28.74 -8.45
C VAL A 70 -2.83 27.52 -9.25
N ASP A 71 -3.04 26.30 -8.72
CA ASP A 71 -2.58 25.06 -9.36
C ASP A 71 -3.64 24.48 -10.32
N PRO A 72 -3.38 24.42 -11.64
CA PRO A 72 -4.30 23.85 -12.62
C PRO A 72 -4.57 22.35 -12.41
N ARG A 73 -3.73 21.65 -11.66
CA ARG A 73 -3.94 20.23 -11.35
C ARG A 73 -5.18 19.99 -10.48
N SER A 74 -5.72 21.03 -9.84
CA SER A 74 -6.94 20.95 -9.03
C SER A 74 -8.22 21.03 -9.87
N ASP A 75 -8.14 21.21 -11.20
CA ASP A 75 -9.31 21.41 -12.08
C ASP A 75 -10.30 20.23 -12.09
N TYR A 76 -9.82 19.00 -11.87
CA TYR A 76 -10.69 17.81 -11.79
C TYR A 76 -11.69 17.90 -10.63
N VAL A 77 -11.31 18.57 -9.53
CA VAL A 77 -12.17 18.76 -8.35
C VAL A 77 -13.41 19.56 -8.74
N GLY A 78 -13.28 20.53 -9.65
CA GLY A 78 -14.40 21.33 -10.15
C GLY A 78 -15.48 20.48 -10.82
N GLY A 79 -15.07 19.44 -11.57
CA GLY A 79 -16.01 18.49 -12.18
C GLY A 79 -16.76 17.65 -11.14
N ILE A 80 -16.08 17.22 -10.07
CA ILE A 80 -16.71 16.47 -8.97
C ILE A 80 -17.71 17.37 -8.22
N ILE A 81 -17.30 18.60 -7.88
CA ILE A 81 -18.17 19.59 -7.24
C ILE A 81 -19.41 19.85 -8.08
N GLN A 82 -19.24 20.07 -9.40
CA GLN A 82 -20.36 20.29 -10.30
C GLN A 82 -21.32 19.09 -10.33
N GLY A 83 -20.78 17.87 -10.47
CA GLY A 83 -21.57 16.65 -10.52
C GLY A 83 -22.41 16.44 -9.25
N LEU A 84 -21.79 16.60 -8.08
CA LEU A 84 -22.47 16.45 -6.79
C LEU A 84 -23.52 17.53 -6.53
N LEU A 85 -23.21 18.81 -6.80
CA LEU A 85 -24.19 19.90 -6.68
C LEU A 85 -25.41 19.67 -7.57
N LEU A 86 -25.20 19.31 -8.83
CA LEU A 86 -26.30 19.04 -9.76
C LEU A 86 -27.09 17.81 -9.32
N TYR A 87 -26.42 16.74 -8.89
CA TYR A 87 -27.08 15.53 -8.38
C TYR A 87 -28.02 15.83 -7.21
N ASP A 88 -27.56 16.60 -6.22
CA ASP A 88 -28.36 16.97 -5.06
C ASP A 88 -29.51 17.90 -5.41
N LEU A 89 -29.26 18.90 -6.26
CA LEU A 89 -30.31 19.83 -6.73
C LEU A 89 -31.39 19.11 -7.54
N THR A 90 -31.02 18.15 -8.39
CA THR A 90 -32.00 17.39 -9.20
C THR A 90 -32.91 16.51 -8.35
N ARG A 91 -32.43 16.06 -7.19
CA ARG A 91 -33.19 15.24 -6.23
C ARG A 91 -34.04 16.07 -5.28
N THR A 92 -33.92 17.40 -5.31
CA THR A 92 -34.63 18.30 -4.42
C THR A 92 -36.04 18.57 -4.94
N PRO A 93 -37.10 18.28 -4.16
CA PRO A 93 -38.46 18.65 -4.53
C PRO A 93 -38.59 20.18 -4.71
N ASN A 94 -39.39 20.61 -5.69
CA ASN A 94 -39.65 22.03 -5.97
C ASN A 94 -38.42 22.84 -6.45
N VAL A 95 -37.34 22.18 -6.90
CA VAL A 95 -36.24 22.81 -7.64
C VAL A 95 -36.23 22.25 -9.06
N ALA A 96 -36.26 23.14 -10.06
CA ALA A 96 -36.18 22.79 -11.47
C ALA A 96 -34.87 23.33 -12.05
N LEU A 97 -33.96 22.44 -12.45
CA LEU A 97 -32.72 22.84 -13.12
C LEU A 97 -32.99 23.16 -14.59
N ILE A 98 -32.42 24.27 -15.05
CA ILE A 98 -32.44 24.65 -16.46
C ILE A 98 -31.36 23.88 -17.21
N ASP A 99 -31.73 23.34 -18.38
CA ASP A 99 -30.82 22.59 -19.24
C ASP A 99 -29.61 23.41 -19.66
N ARG A 100 -28.45 22.77 -19.65
CA ARG A 100 -27.19 23.40 -20.05
C ARG A 100 -27.22 23.92 -21.49
N SER A 101 -27.85 23.18 -22.41
CA SER A 101 -28.01 23.59 -23.80
C SER A 101 -28.78 24.91 -23.95
N SER A 102 -29.72 25.19 -23.05
CA SER A 102 -30.48 26.43 -23.05
C SER A 102 -29.59 27.61 -22.64
N LEU A 103 -28.75 27.43 -21.61
CA LEU A 103 -27.73 28.40 -21.21
C LEU A 103 -26.76 28.68 -22.35
N ASP A 104 -26.19 27.64 -22.95
CA ASP A 104 -25.19 27.79 -24.02
C ASP A 104 -25.76 28.51 -25.25
N ARG A 105 -27.02 28.22 -25.62
CA ARG A 105 -27.71 28.93 -26.69
C ARG A 105 -27.90 30.41 -26.38
N VAL A 106 -28.39 30.75 -25.19
CA VAL A 106 -28.59 32.16 -24.80
C VAL A 106 -27.25 32.91 -24.75
N LEU A 107 -26.19 32.26 -24.25
CA LEU A 107 -24.84 32.85 -24.25
C LEU A 107 -24.34 33.13 -25.67
N ALA A 108 -24.52 32.19 -26.60
CA ALA A 108 -24.14 32.36 -27.99
C ALA A 108 -24.94 33.50 -28.68
N GLU A 109 -26.25 33.59 -28.43
CA GLU A 109 -27.10 34.66 -28.97
C GLU A 109 -26.76 36.04 -28.41
N GLN A 110 -26.26 36.12 -27.18
CA GLN A 110 -25.86 37.38 -26.55
C GLN A 110 -24.37 37.73 -26.79
N GLU A 111 -23.61 36.90 -27.51
CA GLU A 111 -22.16 37.02 -27.67
C GLU A 111 -21.41 37.13 -26.31
N LEU A 112 -21.94 36.47 -25.28
CA LEU A 112 -21.43 36.52 -23.90
C LEU A 112 -20.62 35.28 -23.53
N GLN A 113 -19.59 35.48 -22.71
CA GLN A 113 -18.85 34.39 -22.06
C GLN A 113 -19.36 34.15 -20.63
N LEU A 114 -19.13 32.95 -20.09
CA LEU A 114 -19.50 32.59 -18.72
C LEU A 114 -18.85 33.51 -17.68
N SER A 115 -17.61 33.94 -17.89
CA SER A 115 -16.90 34.91 -17.04
C SER A 115 -17.67 36.22 -16.91
N GLY A 116 -18.24 36.72 -18.02
CA GLY A 116 -19.05 37.94 -18.05
C GLY A 116 -20.31 37.86 -17.19
N LEU A 117 -20.90 36.67 -17.03
CA LEU A 117 -22.06 36.47 -16.13
C LEU A 117 -21.69 36.47 -14.66
N ILE A 118 -20.45 36.11 -14.33
CA ILE A 118 -19.95 36.05 -12.96
C ILE A 118 -19.46 37.43 -12.50
N GLU A 119 -18.89 38.22 -13.41
CA GLU A 119 -18.29 39.52 -13.12
C GLU A 119 -19.29 40.68 -13.22
N ASP A 120 -20.21 40.63 -14.18
CA ASP A 120 -21.21 41.68 -14.38
C ASP A 120 -22.63 41.23 -13.98
N ARG A 121 -23.13 41.87 -12.93
CA ARG A 121 -24.50 41.65 -12.43
C ARG A 121 -25.56 42.01 -13.46
N GLY A 122 -25.34 43.04 -14.30
CA GLY A 122 -26.30 43.43 -15.33
C GLY A 122 -26.51 42.33 -16.37
N SER A 123 -25.40 41.80 -16.88
CA SER A 123 -25.36 40.66 -17.80
C SER A 123 -25.99 39.41 -17.19
N ALA A 124 -25.71 39.12 -15.92
CA ALA A 124 -26.33 37.98 -15.23
C ALA A 124 -27.86 38.11 -15.21
N LEU A 125 -28.42 39.25 -14.77
CA LEU A 125 -29.87 39.44 -14.71
C LEU A 125 -30.55 39.33 -16.08
N LYS A 126 -29.92 39.90 -17.12
CA LYS A 126 -30.42 39.80 -18.49
C LYS A 126 -30.48 38.35 -18.97
N VAL A 127 -29.40 37.59 -18.81
CA VAL A 127 -29.34 36.18 -19.22
C VAL A 127 -30.28 35.32 -18.39
N GLY A 128 -30.37 35.53 -17.08
CA GLY A 128 -31.32 34.84 -16.22
C GLY A 128 -32.77 35.05 -16.67
N GLY A 129 -33.13 36.27 -17.07
CA GLY A 129 -34.45 36.58 -17.61
C GLY A 129 -34.73 35.86 -18.93
N LEU A 130 -33.76 35.82 -19.85
CA LEU A 130 -33.86 35.11 -21.13
C LEU A 130 -34.00 33.60 -20.96
N LEU A 131 -33.35 33.03 -19.93
CA LEU A 131 -33.45 31.61 -19.58
C LEU A 131 -34.76 31.27 -18.85
N GLY A 132 -35.50 32.27 -18.38
CA GLY A 132 -36.65 32.08 -17.50
C GLY A 132 -36.25 31.47 -16.16
N ALA A 133 -35.04 31.77 -15.68
CA ALA A 133 -34.54 31.36 -14.37
C ALA A 133 -35.04 32.30 -13.28
N ASP A 134 -35.39 31.75 -12.12
CA ASP A 134 -35.65 32.55 -10.91
C ASP A 134 -34.33 32.90 -10.22
N TYR A 135 -33.35 31.99 -10.30
CA TYR A 135 -32.03 32.14 -9.72
C TYR A 135 -30.92 31.69 -10.66
N LEU A 136 -29.81 32.43 -10.61
CA LEU A 136 -28.54 32.06 -11.21
C LEU A 136 -27.59 31.59 -10.12
N VAL A 137 -26.95 30.46 -10.34
CA VAL A 137 -26.04 29.83 -9.37
C VAL A 137 -24.70 29.54 -10.04
N TYR A 138 -23.62 29.83 -9.34
CA TYR A 138 -22.29 29.35 -9.70
C TYR A 138 -21.53 28.98 -8.43
N ALA A 139 -20.56 28.09 -8.56
CA ALA A 139 -19.70 27.73 -7.45
C ALA A 139 -18.26 28.15 -7.73
N GLU A 140 -17.51 28.34 -6.67
CA GLU A 140 -16.09 28.63 -6.65
C GLU A 140 -15.46 27.66 -5.66
N TYR A 141 -14.23 27.22 -5.91
CA TYR A 141 -13.52 26.41 -4.92
C TYR A 141 -12.05 26.74 -4.85
N VAL A 142 -11.48 26.48 -3.68
CA VAL A 142 -10.04 26.43 -3.44
C VAL A 142 -9.74 25.05 -2.88
N ALA A 143 -8.86 24.31 -3.56
CA ALA A 143 -8.38 23.02 -3.08
C ALA A 143 -7.10 23.21 -2.24
N PHE A 144 -7.04 22.55 -1.09
CA PHE A 144 -5.86 22.41 -0.23
C PHE A 144 -5.44 20.94 -0.23
N ALA A 145 -4.28 20.61 0.35
CA ALA A 145 -3.73 19.24 0.31
C ALA A 145 -4.71 18.14 0.77
N SER A 146 -5.53 18.40 1.79
CA SER A 146 -6.47 17.42 2.36
C SER A 146 -7.92 17.92 2.48
N GLU A 147 -8.20 19.14 2.02
CA GLU A 147 -9.51 19.80 2.19
C GLU A 147 -9.84 20.69 1.00
N ALA A 148 -11.11 20.95 0.77
CA ALA A 148 -11.58 21.98 -0.15
C ALA A 148 -12.44 23.01 0.59
N LEU A 149 -12.32 24.27 0.17
CA LEU A 149 -13.28 25.32 0.48
C LEU A 149 -14.18 25.51 -0.75
N VAL A 150 -15.46 25.21 -0.62
CA VAL A 150 -16.45 25.35 -1.69
C VAL A 150 -17.37 26.53 -1.35
N THR A 151 -17.42 27.51 -2.24
CA THR A 151 -18.30 28.69 -2.13
C THR A 151 -19.35 28.66 -3.21
N VAL A 152 -20.61 28.55 -2.84
CA VAL A 152 -21.75 28.63 -3.77
C VAL A 152 -22.33 30.03 -3.72
N ARG A 153 -22.47 30.66 -4.89
CA ARG A 153 -23.04 32.00 -5.05
C ARG A 153 -24.33 31.91 -5.83
N VAL A 154 -25.32 32.69 -5.38
CA VAL A 154 -26.68 32.71 -5.94
C VAL A 154 -27.14 34.14 -6.15
N VAL A 155 -27.82 34.42 -7.26
CA VAL A 155 -28.41 35.71 -7.60
C VAL A 155 -29.87 35.51 -8.00
N SER A 156 -30.78 36.21 -7.32
CA SER A 156 -32.20 36.28 -7.71
C SER A 156 -32.36 37.15 -8.95
N VAL A 157 -32.99 36.62 -10.00
CA VAL A 157 -33.17 37.32 -11.27
C VAL A 157 -34.19 38.45 -11.15
N SER A 158 -35.24 38.27 -10.36
CA SER A 158 -36.32 39.25 -10.19
C SER A 158 -35.93 40.45 -9.33
N SER A 159 -35.14 40.24 -8.28
CA SER A 159 -34.77 41.27 -7.30
C SER A 159 -33.32 41.73 -7.40
N GLY A 160 -32.48 40.98 -8.12
CA GLY A 160 -31.03 41.11 -8.10
C GLY A 160 -30.36 40.65 -6.80
N ARG A 161 -31.10 40.34 -5.74
CA ARG A 161 -30.51 40.01 -4.43
C ARG A 161 -29.56 38.81 -4.56
N ALA A 162 -28.35 38.97 -4.03
CA ALA A 162 -27.32 37.94 -4.07
C ALA A 162 -27.17 37.26 -2.70
N GLY A 163 -26.70 36.01 -2.70
CA GLY A 163 -26.33 35.23 -1.53
C GLY A 163 -25.05 34.44 -1.81
N ALA A 164 -24.33 34.06 -0.75
CA ALA A 164 -23.15 33.21 -0.84
C ALA A 164 -23.06 32.30 0.39
N PHE A 165 -22.67 31.04 0.18
CA PHE A 165 -22.51 30.02 1.21
C PHE A 165 -21.15 29.36 1.04
N ALA A 166 -20.38 29.26 2.12
CA ALA A 166 -19.05 28.67 2.08
C ALA A 166 -18.97 27.48 3.03
N GLU A 167 -18.49 26.34 2.52
CA GLU A 167 -18.32 25.10 3.25
C GLU A 167 -16.89 24.60 3.12
N ARG A 168 -16.33 24.06 4.20
CA ARG A 168 -14.97 23.51 4.23
C ARG A 168 -14.96 22.06 4.68
N GLY A 169 -14.15 21.22 4.05
CA GLY A 169 -13.96 19.82 4.44
C GLY A 169 -13.17 18.99 3.43
N GLY A 170 -12.75 17.80 3.85
CA GLY A 170 -11.93 16.86 3.04
C GLY A 170 -12.71 15.87 2.18
N SER A 171 -14.01 15.71 2.44
CA SER A 171 -14.84 14.70 1.80
C SER A 171 -15.95 15.28 0.93
N GLU A 172 -16.61 14.44 0.12
CA GLU A 172 -17.80 14.79 -0.68
C GLU A 172 -18.88 15.51 0.15
N ASN A 173 -18.96 15.23 1.46
CA ASN A 173 -19.84 15.92 2.41
C ASN A 173 -19.69 17.45 2.42
N VAL A 174 -18.54 18.01 2.05
CA VAL A 174 -18.40 19.47 1.90
C VAL A 174 -19.31 20.02 0.80
N VAL A 175 -19.45 19.29 -0.30
CA VAL A 175 -20.30 19.69 -1.43
C VAL A 175 -21.76 19.48 -1.10
N HIS A 176 -22.09 18.38 -0.43
CA HIS A 176 -23.44 18.10 0.06
C HIS A 176 -23.95 19.22 1.00
N ARG A 177 -23.15 19.66 1.97
CA ARG A 177 -23.52 20.79 2.86
C ARG A 177 -23.70 22.11 2.09
N ALA A 178 -22.90 22.32 1.05
CA ALA A 178 -23.04 23.51 0.21
C ALA A 178 -24.36 23.46 -0.59
N ALA A 179 -24.75 22.29 -1.09
CA ALA A 179 -26.06 22.07 -1.72
C ALA A 179 -27.20 22.25 -0.72
N GLU A 180 -27.10 21.73 0.50
CA GLU A 180 -28.11 21.92 1.56
C GLU A 180 -28.34 23.39 1.86
N SER A 181 -27.27 24.18 2.02
CA SER A 181 -27.35 25.61 2.28
C SER A 181 -27.98 26.38 1.11
N LEU A 182 -27.67 25.98 -0.13
CA LEU A 182 -28.30 26.54 -1.32
C LEU A 182 -29.81 26.21 -1.35
N VAL A 183 -30.19 24.95 -1.10
CA VAL A 183 -31.59 24.53 -1.11
C VAL A 183 -32.38 25.22 0.00
N GLU A 184 -31.79 25.37 1.18
CA GLU A 184 -32.37 26.13 2.29
C GLU A 184 -32.66 27.57 1.86
N TYR A 185 -31.73 28.22 1.16
CA TYR A 185 -31.95 29.57 0.64
C TYR A 185 -33.03 29.65 -0.44
N LEU A 186 -33.12 28.65 -1.32
CA LEU A 186 -34.07 28.64 -2.44
C LEU A 186 -35.50 28.29 -2.00
N THR A 187 -35.65 27.36 -1.06
CA THR A 187 -36.94 26.75 -0.71
C THR A 187 -37.39 27.03 0.72
N GLY A 188 -36.50 27.53 1.58
CA GLY A 188 -36.73 27.72 3.00
C GLY A 188 -36.69 26.43 3.84
N SER A 189 -36.48 25.27 3.20
CA SER A 189 -36.36 23.97 3.86
C SER A 189 -34.96 23.40 3.65
N ARG A 190 -34.26 23.06 4.74
CA ARG A 190 -32.93 22.46 4.65
C ARG A 190 -33.04 20.93 4.52
N PRO A 191 -32.62 20.34 3.39
CA PRO A 191 -32.53 18.90 3.25
C PRO A 191 -31.29 18.37 4.01
N GLN A 192 -31.17 17.04 4.07
CA GLN A 192 -29.98 16.38 4.58
C GLN A 192 -29.40 15.47 3.49
N PHE A 193 -28.34 15.93 2.84
CA PHE A 193 -27.58 15.20 1.82
C PHE A 193 -26.28 14.64 2.40
N ALA A 194 -25.63 15.40 3.30
CA ALA A 194 -24.41 14.97 3.95
C ALA A 194 -24.68 13.79 4.89
N GLY A 195 -23.79 12.79 4.87
CA GLY A 195 -23.91 11.59 5.68
C GLY A 195 -22.74 10.63 5.48
N ALA A 196 -22.80 9.45 6.10
CA ALA A 196 -21.71 8.48 6.08
C ALA A 196 -21.28 8.04 4.66
N ALA A 197 -22.19 8.05 3.68
CA ALA A 197 -21.89 7.71 2.30
C ALA A 197 -21.02 8.77 1.58
N GLY A 198 -21.04 10.03 2.05
CA GLY A 198 -20.27 11.14 1.50
C GLY A 198 -18.91 11.36 2.19
N GLU A 199 -18.42 10.39 2.97
CA GLU A 199 -17.10 10.46 3.63
C GLU A 199 -15.91 10.24 2.68
N ARG A 200 -16.15 9.94 1.40
CA ARG A 200 -15.09 9.79 0.39
C ARG A 200 -14.35 11.11 0.17
N GLY A 201 -13.02 11.06 0.09
CA GLY A 201 -12.18 12.25 -0.10
C GLY A 201 -12.35 12.88 -1.48
N ILE A 202 -12.59 14.20 -1.56
CA ILE A 202 -12.78 14.90 -2.84
C ILE A 202 -11.47 15.39 -3.48
N VAL A 203 -10.38 15.46 -2.69
CA VAL A 203 -9.04 15.92 -3.12
C VAL A 203 -8.02 14.77 -3.24
N SER A 204 -8.41 13.54 -2.89
CA SER A 204 -7.51 12.39 -2.72
C SER A 204 -6.95 11.80 -4.03
N LEU A 205 -7.40 12.25 -5.21
CA LEU A 205 -6.83 11.78 -6.49
C LEU A 205 -5.38 12.25 -6.73
N ARG A 206 -4.84 13.13 -5.88
CA ARG A 206 -3.41 13.49 -5.84
C ARG A 206 -2.52 12.43 -5.19
N ASP A 207 -3.08 11.57 -4.33
CA ASP A 207 -2.35 10.50 -3.65
C ASP A 207 -2.08 9.29 -4.57
N GLU A 208 -2.52 9.35 -5.83
CA GLU A 208 -2.36 8.28 -6.82
C GLU A 208 -1.30 8.57 -7.88
N ALA A 209 -0.61 9.72 -7.82
CA ALA A 209 0.42 10.06 -8.80
C ALA A 209 1.47 8.92 -8.82
N PRO A 210 1.59 8.16 -9.94
CA PRO A 210 2.40 6.97 -9.94
C PRO A 210 3.85 7.28 -9.62
N GLY A 211 4.42 6.56 -8.67
CA GLY A 211 5.83 6.62 -8.36
C GLY A 211 6.66 5.74 -9.31
N SER A 212 7.97 5.81 -9.14
CA SER A 212 8.92 4.94 -9.85
C SER A 212 10.02 4.47 -8.91
N VAL A 213 10.56 3.29 -9.20
CA VAL A 213 11.70 2.72 -8.47
C VAL A 213 12.85 2.52 -9.44
N ALA A 214 14.01 3.05 -9.09
CA ALA A 214 15.27 2.85 -9.78
C ALA A 214 16.14 1.89 -8.96
N LEU A 215 16.28 0.65 -9.42
CA LEU A 215 17.12 -0.36 -8.78
C LEU A 215 18.48 -0.41 -9.45
N HIS A 216 19.53 -0.11 -8.69
CA HIS A 216 20.91 -0.32 -9.12
C HIS A 216 21.43 -1.66 -8.59
N SER A 217 21.84 -2.54 -9.49
CA SER A 217 22.47 -3.82 -9.15
C SER A 217 23.68 -4.09 -10.04
N HIS A 218 24.73 -4.65 -9.44
CA HIS A 218 25.92 -5.12 -10.15
C HIS A 218 25.75 -6.57 -10.66
N LEU A 219 24.65 -7.23 -10.30
CA LEU A 219 24.36 -8.59 -10.72
C LEU A 219 23.77 -8.61 -12.12
N ILE A 220 24.17 -9.61 -12.92
CA ILE A 220 23.63 -9.86 -14.25
C ILE A 220 22.57 -10.96 -14.13
N ARG A 221 21.37 -10.70 -14.67
CA ARG A 221 20.27 -11.68 -14.75
C ARG A 221 19.74 -12.19 -13.40
N ALA A 222 19.86 -11.41 -12.33
CA ALA A 222 19.14 -11.69 -11.09
C ALA A 222 17.66 -11.35 -11.29
N GLU A 223 16.77 -12.18 -10.75
CA GLU A 223 15.33 -12.00 -10.80
C GLU A 223 14.92 -10.93 -9.78
N ILE A 224 14.15 -9.94 -10.24
CA ILE A 224 13.62 -8.86 -9.41
C ILE A 224 12.15 -9.16 -9.16
N PHE A 225 11.75 -9.19 -7.90
CA PHE A 225 10.37 -9.33 -7.47
C PHE A 225 9.93 -8.06 -6.76
N LEU A 226 8.79 -7.49 -7.16
CA LEU A 226 8.13 -6.38 -6.50
C LEU A 226 6.81 -6.91 -5.92
N ASP A 227 6.64 -6.79 -4.60
CA ASP A 227 5.46 -7.26 -3.86
C ASP A 227 5.13 -8.74 -4.12
N GLY A 228 6.16 -9.54 -4.39
CA GLY A 228 6.04 -10.97 -4.73
C GLY A 228 5.82 -11.26 -6.21
N GLU A 229 5.54 -10.26 -7.04
CA GLU A 229 5.39 -10.42 -8.50
C GLU A 229 6.71 -10.22 -9.23
N PHE A 230 6.95 -11.02 -10.27
CA PHE A 230 8.15 -10.91 -11.09
C PHE A 230 8.13 -9.61 -11.91
N ALA A 231 9.11 -8.74 -11.67
CA ALA A 231 9.25 -7.44 -12.34
C ALA A 231 10.24 -7.48 -13.52
N GLY A 232 11.24 -8.36 -13.48
CA GLY A 232 12.24 -8.46 -14.55
C GLY A 232 13.59 -8.97 -14.08
N TYR A 233 14.62 -8.68 -14.86
CA TYR A 233 16.00 -9.11 -14.60
C TYR A 233 16.93 -7.92 -14.43
N THR A 234 17.92 -8.06 -13.54
CA THR A 234 18.99 -7.06 -13.38
C THR A 234 19.91 -6.98 -14.59
N THR A 235 20.41 -5.77 -14.87
CA THR A 235 21.25 -5.46 -16.03
C THR A 235 22.75 -5.68 -15.79
N GLY A 236 23.19 -5.71 -14.53
CA GLY A 236 24.60 -5.77 -14.11
C GLY A 236 25.36 -4.45 -14.22
N ALA A 237 24.72 -3.40 -14.73
CA ALA A 237 25.32 -2.10 -14.92
C ALA A 237 24.95 -1.19 -13.75
N ILE A 238 25.91 -0.92 -12.85
CA ILE A 238 25.66 -0.09 -11.65
C ILE A 238 25.30 1.36 -12.00
N ASP A 239 25.69 1.83 -13.18
CA ASP A 239 25.38 3.15 -13.72
C ASP A 239 23.99 3.21 -14.36
N LYS A 240 23.42 2.07 -14.76
CA LYS A 240 22.12 2.00 -15.45
C LYS A 240 21.10 1.23 -14.60
N PRO A 241 20.23 1.95 -13.86
CA PRO A 241 19.24 1.30 -13.03
C PRO A 241 18.19 0.58 -13.86
N PHE A 242 17.69 -0.53 -13.31
CA PHE A 242 16.43 -1.11 -13.75
C PHE A 242 15.29 -0.24 -13.23
N MET A 243 14.45 0.25 -14.14
CA MET A 243 13.35 1.16 -13.82
C MET A 243 12.04 0.38 -13.73
N ILE A 244 11.38 0.47 -12.58
CA ILE A 244 9.99 0.05 -12.43
C ILE A 244 9.17 1.34 -12.40
N GLU A 245 8.32 1.51 -13.40
CA GLU A 245 7.48 2.70 -13.57
C GLU A 245 6.05 2.41 -13.18
N LYS A 246 5.27 3.46 -12.91
CA LYS A 246 3.84 3.38 -12.64
C LYS A 246 3.46 2.57 -11.40
N LEU A 247 4.27 2.66 -10.33
CA LEU A 247 3.90 2.06 -9.05
C LEU A 247 2.85 2.92 -8.35
N ALA A 248 1.89 2.26 -7.70
CA ALA A 248 0.99 2.92 -6.76
C ALA A 248 1.80 3.52 -5.59
N PRO A 249 1.39 4.66 -5.02
CA PRO A 249 1.99 5.12 -3.76
C PRO A 249 1.60 4.21 -2.59
N GLY A 250 2.52 4.06 -1.62
CA GLY A 250 2.30 3.20 -0.45
C GLY A 250 3.48 2.29 -0.10
N PRO A 251 3.26 1.28 0.77
CA PRO A 251 4.29 0.34 1.17
C PRO A 251 4.54 -0.70 0.07
N HIS A 252 5.81 -0.90 -0.26
CA HIS A 252 6.26 -1.90 -1.22
C HIS A 252 7.43 -2.70 -0.67
N THR A 253 7.58 -3.91 -1.18
CA THR A 253 8.72 -4.78 -0.88
C THR A 253 9.41 -5.18 -2.18
N LEU A 254 10.71 -5.00 -2.25
CA LEU A 254 11.50 -5.42 -3.41
C LEU A 254 12.51 -6.49 -2.98
N ARG A 255 12.52 -7.61 -3.69
CA ARG A 255 13.42 -8.74 -3.48
C ARG A 255 14.23 -9.02 -4.73
N VAL A 256 15.53 -9.25 -4.57
CA VAL A 256 16.42 -9.70 -5.64
C VAL A 256 16.89 -11.11 -5.35
N HIS A 257 16.71 -12.00 -6.32
CA HIS A 257 17.06 -13.41 -6.20
C HIS A 257 18.01 -13.82 -7.34
N LEU A 258 19.10 -14.52 -7.01
CA LEU A 258 20.04 -15.05 -8.00
C LEU A 258 20.55 -16.43 -7.57
N GLY A 259 19.72 -17.46 -7.76
CA GLY A 259 20.09 -18.83 -7.43
C GLY A 259 20.44 -19.00 -5.95
N ARG A 260 21.18 -20.06 -5.61
CA ARG A 260 21.48 -20.41 -4.20
C ARG A 260 22.78 -19.82 -3.66
N GLY A 261 23.67 -19.35 -4.54
CA GLY A 261 25.01 -18.88 -4.17
C GLY A 261 25.11 -17.37 -3.89
N PHE A 262 24.01 -16.64 -4.04
CA PHE A 262 23.99 -15.18 -3.94
C PHE A 262 22.92 -14.72 -2.98
N GLY A 263 23.22 -13.65 -2.23
CA GLY A 263 22.28 -13.07 -1.28
C GLY A 263 22.96 -12.13 -0.30
N VAL A 264 22.33 -11.97 0.85
CA VAL A 264 22.88 -11.33 2.04
C VAL A 264 23.09 -12.36 3.14
N VAL A 265 24.19 -12.21 3.88
CA VAL A 265 24.50 -13.05 5.04
C VAL A 265 24.07 -12.31 6.30
N LYS A 266 23.09 -12.86 7.03
CA LYS A 266 22.62 -12.31 8.30
C LYS A 266 23.54 -12.76 9.42
N LEU A 267 24.30 -11.81 9.95
CA LEU A 267 25.18 -12.00 11.09
C LEU A 267 24.43 -11.73 12.40
N PRO A 268 24.82 -12.37 13.53
CA PRO A 268 25.97 -13.26 13.71
C PRO A 268 25.74 -14.72 13.31
N GLN A 269 24.48 -15.14 13.11
CA GLN A 269 24.10 -16.55 12.91
C GLN A 269 24.61 -17.16 11.59
N VAL A 270 25.05 -16.32 10.65
CA VAL A 270 25.48 -16.71 9.30
C VAL A 270 24.34 -17.40 8.58
N GLU A 271 23.19 -16.73 8.50
CA GLU A 271 22.05 -17.20 7.71
C GLU A 271 22.10 -16.59 6.30
N PHE A 272 21.77 -17.39 5.31
CA PHE A 272 21.75 -16.98 3.91
C PHE A 272 20.33 -16.62 3.50
N ALA A 273 20.13 -15.42 2.97
CA ALA A 273 18.83 -14.97 2.50
C ALA A 273 18.98 -14.14 1.23
N ASP A 274 17.92 -14.06 0.44
CA ASP A 274 17.82 -13.07 -0.64
C ASP A 274 17.89 -11.65 -0.06
N TRP A 275 18.40 -10.71 -0.85
CA TRP A 275 18.30 -9.31 -0.48
C TRP A 275 16.85 -8.83 -0.66
N GLU A 276 16.28 -8.31 0.42
CA GLU A 276 14.92 -7.78 0.47
C GLU A 276 14.92 -6.40 1.11
N ALA A 277 14.19 -5.47 0.51
CA ALA A 277 14.05 -4.11 0.98
C ALA A 277 12.57 -3.70 1.01
N ALA A 278 12.05 -3.45 2.21
CA ALA A 278 10.76 -2.80 2.39
C ALA A 278 10.95 -1.27 2.34
N PHE A 279 10.09 -0.58 1.59
CA PHE A 279 10.12 0.87 1.46
C PHE A 279 8.72 1.45 1.27
N GLU A 280 8.56 2.71 1.68
CA GLU A 280 7.36 3.49 1.42
C GLU A 280 7.62 4.44 0.25
N LEU A 281 6.70 4.46 -0.71
CA LEU A 281 6.74 5.27 -1.92
C LEU A 281 5.72 6.40 -1.81
N LYS A 282 6.19 7.65 -1.81
CA LYS A 282 5.31 8.82 -1.81
C LYS A 282 4.74 9.08 -3.21
N PRO A 283 3.58 9.75 -3.33
CA PRO A 283 3.00 10.11 -4.61
C PRO A 283 3.99 10.89 -5.50
N GLY A 284 4.22 10.40 -6.71
CA GLY A 284 5.17 10.96 -7.68
C GLY A 284 6.66 10.85 -7.29
N GLU A 285 7.00 10.13 -6.22
CA GLU A 285 8.40 9.91 -5.83
C GLU A 285 9.12 8.98 -6.81
N ARG A 286 10.39 9.29 -7.06
CA ARG A 286 11.34 8.34 -7.65
C ARG A 286 12.23 7.78 -6.56
N LYS A 287 11.97 6.55 -6.11
CA LYS A 287 12.81 5.86 -5.14
C LYS A 287 14.06 5.32 -5.80
N VAL A 288 15.20 5.44 -5.13
CA VAL A 288 16.47 4.85 -5.58
C VAL A 288 16.89 3.78 -4.58
N LEU A 289 17.05 2.55 -5.05
CA LEU A 289 17.49 1.41 -4.26
C LEU A 289 18.79 0.84 -4.83
N ARG A 290 19.62 0.30 -3.94
CA ARG A 290 20.89 -0.34 -4.28
C ARG A 290 20.91 -1.75 -3.73
N ASP A 291 21.01 -2.70 -4.63
CA ASP A 291 21.12 -4.11 -4.32
C ASP A 291 22.42 -4.40 -3.56
N GLN A 292 22.31 -5.12 -2.44
CA GLN A 292 23.43 -5.53 -1.59
C GLN A 292 23.78 -7.02 -1.72
N THR A 293 23.12 -7.73 -2.62
CA THR A 293 23.37 -9.14 -2.90
C THR A 293 24.83 -9.37 -3.29
N ARG A 294 25.49 -10.34 -2.66
CA ARG A 294 26.87 -10.75 -2.96
C ARG A 294 26.96 -12.26 -3.12
N ASP A 295 28.04 -12.71 -3.76
CA ASP A 295 28.43 -14.12 -3.75
C ASP A 295 28.75 -14.55 -2.31
N PHE A 296 28.08 -15.61 -1.84
CA PHE A 296 28.20 -16.07 -0.45
C PHE A 296 29.60 -16.58 -0.13
N ASN A 297 30.29 -17.22 -1.07
CA ASN A 297 31.65 -17.72 -0.82
C ASN A 297 32.64 -16.58 -0.59
N SER A 298 32.49 -15.47 -1.29
CA SER A 298 33.28 -14.26 -1.09
C SER A 298 33.09 -13.70 0.32
N VAL A 299 31.84 -13.60 0.78
CA VAL A 299 31.52 -13.15 2.15
C VAL A 299 32.04 -14.13 3.20
N LEU A 300 31.87 -15.43 2.97
CA LEU A 300 32.36 -16.48 3.88
C LEU A 300 33.87 -16.52 3.94
N TYR A 301 34.57 -16.31 2.83
CA TYR A 301 36.04 -16.25 2.79
C TYR A 301 36.57 -15.13 3.70
N ASP A 302 35.99 -13.93 3.59
CA ASP A 302 36.34 -12.78 4.42
C ASP A 302 36.03 -13.01 5.92
N LEU A 303 34.98 -13.77 6.23
CA LEU A 303 34.62 -14.12 7.60
C LEU A 303 35.50 -15.26 8.17
N LEU A 304 35.97 -16.16 7.30
CA LEU A 304 36.67 -17.39 7.68
C LEU A 304 38.11 -17.12 8.09
N GLY A 305 38.85 -16.37 7.28
CA GLY A 305 40.27 -16.08 7.54
C GLY A 305 40.45 -14.98 8.59
N LEU A 306 41.03 -15.31 9.73
CA LEU A 306 41.39 -14.33 10.77
C LEU A 306 42.84 -13.86 10.65
N LEU A 307 43.72 -14.75 10.21
CA LEU A 307 45.14 -14.49 10.02
C LEU A 307 45.65 -15.41 8.92
N ASP A 308 46.44 -14.87 8.01
CA ASP A 308 47.19 -15.60 7.00
C ASP A 308 48.53 -14.89 6.81
N GLU A 309 49.62 -15.58 7.11
CA GLU A 309 50.97 -15.02 7.12
C GLU A 309 51.95 -16.02 6.52
N ASP A 310 52.85 -15.48 5.70
CA ASP A 310 53.92 -16.21 5.04
C ASP A 310 55.23 -15.44 5.24
N LEU A 311 56.24 -16.12 5.77
CA LEU A 311 57.53 -15.51 6.05
C LEU A 311 58.71 -16.46 5.80
N TYR A 312 59.81 -15.89 5.34
CA TYR A 312 61.09 -16.59 5.27
C TYR A 312 61.81 -16.46 6.62
N TYR A 313 62.14 -17.60 7.21
CA TYR A 313 62.87 -17.67 8.47
C TYR A 313 64.37 -17.57 8.23
N THR A 314 65.00 -16.60 8.87
CA THR A 314 66.44 -16.49 9.08
C THR A 314 66.69 -16.07 10.54
N PRO A 315 67.90 -16.27 11.08
CA PRO A 315 68.22 -15.83 12.44
C PRO A 315 67.93 -14.35 12.69
N GLU A 316 68.06 -13.51 11.66
CA GLU A 316 67.76 -12.07 11.72
C GLU A 316 66.24 -11.78 11.71
N THR A 317 65.41 -12.68 11.17
CA THR A 317 63.94 -12.55 11.17
C THR A 317 63.26 -13.30 12.32
N ALA A 318 64.03 -13.93 13.22
CA ALA A 318 63.50 -14.67 14.37
C ALA A 318 62.53 -13.84 15.24
N ALA A 319 62.80 -12.54 15.42
CA ALA A 319 61.90 -11.64 16.15
C ALA A 319 60.53 -11.44 15.44
N LYS A 320 60.50 -11.47 14.10
CA LYS A 320 59.26 -11.41 13.31
C LYS A 320 58.49 -12.72 13.39
N ALA A 321 59.20 -13.85 13.38
CA ALA A 321 58.63 -15.17 13.56
C ALA A 321 58.14 -15.44 15.00
N ALA A 322 58.60 -14.66 15.98
CA ALA A 322 58.19 -14.75 17.39
C ALA A 322 57.02 -13.80 17.78
N LYS A 323 56.31 -13.25 16.78
CA LYS A 323 55.25 -12.26 17.00
C LYS A 323 54.04 -12.89 17.72
N VAL A 324 53.45 -12.11 18.62
CA VAL A 324 52.18 -12.45 19.29
C VAL A 324 51.04 -11.75 18.56
N TYR A 325 50.02 -12.52 18.20
CA TYR A 325 48.81 -12.05 17.56
C TYR A 325 47.67 -12.09 18.58
N GLU A 326 47.03 -10.94 18.80
CA GLU A 326 45.83 -10.81 19.61
C GLU A 326 44.68 -10.43 18.68
N LEU A 327 43.74 -11.35 18.51
CA LEU A 327 42.61 -11.26 17.60
C LEU A 327 41.31 -11.52 18.36
N SER A 328 40.18 -11.19 17.76
CA SER A 328 38.87 -11.57 18.29
C SER A 328 37.86 -11.66 17.16
N PHE A 329 36.89 -12.55 17.29
CA PHE A 329 35.76 -12.64 16.36
C PHE A 329 34.46 -12.90 17.13
N THR A 330 33.33 -12.65 16.49
CA THR A 330 32.00 -12.92 17.05
C THR A 330 31.54 -14.30 16.60
N ASP A 331 31.19 -15.17 17.55
CA ASP A 331 30.63 -16.48 17.26
C ASP A 331 29.20 -16.37 16.69
N ARG A 332 28.62 -17.51 16.30
CA ARG A 332 27.27 -17.54 15.71
C ARG A 332 26.15 -17.17 16.69
N THR A 333 26.43 -17.13 17.98
CA THR A 333 25.49 -16.75 19.03
C THR A 333 25.60 -15.27 19.42
N GLY A 334 26.58 -14.54 18.85
CA GLY A 334 26.83 -13.13 19.13
C GLY A 334 27.85 -12.89 20.25
N VAL A 335 28.51 -13.93 20.76
CA VAL A 335 29.52 -13.81 21.82
C VAL A 335 30.89 -13.55 21.21
N ALA A 336 31.63 -12.58 21.75
CA ALA A 336 33.00 -12.30 21.34
C ALA A 336 33.96 -13.37 21.87
N VAL A 337 34.71 -14.01 20.96
CA VAL A 337 35.72 -15.02 21.26
C VAL A 337 37.10 -14.38 21.12
N PRO A 338 37.83 -14.14 22.23
CA PRO A 338 39.20 -13.67 22.17
C PRO A 338 40.13 -14.79 21.72
N VAL A 339 41.12 -14.42 20.92
CA VAL A 339 42.10 -15.32 20.30
C VAL A 339 43.50 -14.76 20.53
N ARG A 340 44.40 -15.59 21.03
CA ARG A 340 45.82 -15.24 21.18
C ARG A 340 46.68 -16.35 20.61
N LEU A 341 47.54 -16.00 19.66
CA LEU A 341 48.55 -16.90 19.09
C LEU A 341 49.94 -16.33 19.40
N ALA A 342 50.75 -17.06 20.14
CA ALA A 342 52.16 -16.75 20.34
C ALA A 342 53.01 -17.81 19.63
N LEU A 343 53.82 -17.37 18.66
CA LEU A 343 54.75 -18.24 17.96
C LEU A 343 56.12 -18.19 18.65
N LYS A 344 56.71 -19.35 18.95
CA LYS A 344 58.06 -19.44 19.53
C LYS A 344 58.96 -20.32 18.65
N PRO A 345 59.68 -19.73 17.68
CA PRO A 345 60.65 -20.46 16.89
C PRO A 345 61.91 -20.77 17.72
N VAL A 346 62.40 -22.00 17.63
CA VAL A 346 63.64 -22.47 18.26
C VAL A 346 64.51 -23.10 17.16
N ASP A 347 65.68 -22.54 16.93
CA ASP A 347 66.66 -23.08 15.98
C ASP A 347 67.69 -23.95 16.72
N ASN A 348 67.72 -25.23 16.39
CA ASN A 348 68.65 -26.21 16.95
C ASN A 348 69.69 -26.63 15.89
N GLY A 349 70.53 -25.68 15.45
CA GLY A 349 71.65 -25.96 14.55
C GLY A 349 71.22 -26.23 13.10
N GLY A 350 70.24 -25.47 12.60
CA GLY A 350 69.74 -25.58 11.23
C GLY A 350 68.48 -26.43 11.09
N LEU A 351 67.93 -26.94 12.19
CA LEU A 351 66.61 -27.55 12.28
C LEU A 351 65.69 -26.63 13.08
N LEU A 352 64.66 -26.10 12.43
CA LEU A 352 63.71 -25.18 13.03
C LEU A 352 62.58 -25.95 13.71
N GLU A 353 62.34 -25.66 14.99
CA GLU A 353 61.16 -26.11 15.72
C GLU A 353 60.26 -24.90 16.04
N LEU A 354 59.03 -24.90 15.54
CA LEU A 354 58.02 -23.91 15.87
C LEU A 354 57.17 -24.42 17.03
N ARG A 355 57.05 -23.62 18.10
CA ARG A 355 56.17 -23.92 19.26
C ARG A 355 55.04 -22.89 19.36
N PRO A 356 53.89 -23.12 18.69
CA PRO A 356 52.72 -22.26 18.83
C PRO A 356 52.03 -22.47 20.17
N GLU A 357 51.73 -21.38 20.87
CA GLU A 357 50.82 -21.34 22.02
C GLU A 357 49.53 -20.64 21.56
N LEU A 358 48.43 -21.38 21.47
CA LEU A 358 47.14 -20.90 21.00
C LEU A 358 46.14 -20.87 22.16
N SER A 359 45.50 -19.73 22.36
CA SER A 359 44.40 -19.54 23.30
C SER A 359 43.15 -19.03 22.59
N VAL A 360 42.00 -19.67 22.83
CA VAL A 360 40.72 -19.37 22.18
C VAL A 360 39.61 -19.46 23.22
N GLY A 361 38.94 -18.34 23.53
CA GLY A 361 37.77 -18.33 24.41
C GLY A 361 38.00 -18.96 25.80
N GLY A 362 39.22 -18.91 26.33
CA GLY A 362 39.60 -19.51 27.62
C GLY A 362 40.19 -20.93 27.53
N LEU A 363 40.16 -21.58 26.36
CA LEU A 363 40.91 -22.81 26.09
C LEU A 363 42.33 -22.45 25.66
N SER A 364 43.35 -23.14 26.18
CA SER A 364 44.74 -22.92 25.77
C SER A 364 45.41 -24.25 25.45
N ALA A 365 46.15 -24.31 24.35
CA ALA A 365 46.92 -25.48 23.93
C ALA A 365 48.28 -25.06 23.38
N ASN A 366 49.28 -25.89 23.64
CA ASN A 366 50.64 -25.71 23.14
C ASN A 366 50.94 -26.82 22.14
N TYR A 367 51.52 -26.46 21.00
CA TYR A 367 51.87 -27.39 19.94
C TYR A 367 53.38 -27.35 19.67
N SER A 368 53.88 -28.34 18.96
CA SER A 368 55.28 -28.39 18.48
C SER A 368 55.27 -28.92 17.05
N LEU A 369 55.90 -28.16 16.15
CA LEU A 369 56.11 -28.52 14.75
C LEU A 369 57.61 -28.49 14.48
N LYS A 370 58.18 -29.64 14.14
CA LYS A 370 59.61 -29.79 13.87
C LYS A 370 59.83 -29.87 12.36
N GLY A 371 60.63 -28.96 11.83
CA GLY A 371 61.05 -28.99 10.44
C GLY A 371 62.00 -30.14 10.16
N ILE A 372 61.87 -30.75 8.99
CA ILE A 372 62.75 -31.81 8.49
C ILE A 372 63.44 -31.28 7.23
N ARG A 373 64.77 -31.42 7.17
CA ARG A 373 65.56 -30.92 6.03
C ARG A 373 65.18 -31.68 4.75
N GLY A 374 64.87 -30.94 3.69
CA GLY A 374 64.48 -31.52 2.39
C GLY A 374 62.99 -31.85 2.28
N GLU A 375 62.19 -31.57 3.31
CA GLU A 375 60.75 -31.86 3.33
C GLU A 375 59.94 -30.63 3.77
N GLU A 376 58.63 -30.70 3.53
CA GLU A 376 57.65 -29.76 4.09
C GLU A 376 56.88 -30.48 5.20
N THR A 377 56.89 -29.92 6.40
CA THR A 377 56.17 -30.46 7.56
C THR A 377 55.02 -29.55 7.93
N SER A 378 53.81 -30.10 8.06
CA SER A 378 52.59 -29.34 8.39
C SER A 378 51.96 -29.75 9.70
N LEU A 379 51.37 -28.80 10.40
CA LEU A 379 50.50 -28.96 11.55
C LEU A 379 49.10 -28.45 11.19
N ASP A 380 48.08 -29.26 11.46
CA ASP A 380 46.67 -28.87 11.28
C ASP A 380 45.90 -29.32 12.52
N VAL A 381 45.46 -28.35 13.32
CA VAL A 381 44.83 -28.59 14.61
C VAL A 381 43.60 -27.73 14.81
N LYS A 382 42.56 -28.30 15.41
CA LYS A 382 41.33 -27.60 15.77
C LYS A 382 41.29 -27.37 17.28
N LEU A 383 41.14 -26.12 17.70
CA LEU A 383 40.95 -25.73 19.11
C LEU A 383 39.67 -24.90 19.24
N GLY A 384 38.63 -25.52 19.80
CA GLY A 384 37.31 -24.88 19.94
C GLY A 384 36.71 -24.51 18.57
N LEU A 385 36.48 -23.21 18.38
CA LEU A 385 35.92 -22.63 17.16
C LEU A 385 36.97 -22.18 16.13
N LEU A 386 38.25 -22.51 16.34
CA LEU A 386 39.34 -22.18 15.42
C LEU A 386 40.06 -23.41 14.91
N ARG A 387 40.56 -23.31 13.68
CA ARG A 387 41.50 -24.22 13.05
C ARG A 387 42.79 -23.46 12.80
N PHE A 388 43.89 -23.97 13.34
CA PHE A 388 45.22 -23.45 13.13
C PHE A 388 45.97 -24.38 12.18
N ARG A 389 46.49 -23.82 11.11
CA ARG A 389 47.34 -24.51 10.14
C ARG A 389 48.70 -23.83 10.12
N ALA A 390 49.76 -24.60 10.14
CA ALA A 390 51.12 -24.09 9.98
C ALA A 390 51.96 -25.08 9.18
N SER A 391 52.86 -24.59 8.34
CA SER A 391 53.87 -25.42 7.69
C SER A 391 55.27 -24.82 7.79
N ILE A 392 56.26 -25.72 7.82
CA ILE A 392 57.68 -25.41 7.71
C ILE A 392 58.17 -26.09 6.44
N ASP A 393 58.51 -25.30 5.43
CA ASP A 393 59.10 -25.81 4.18
C ASP A 393 60.62 -25.61 4.23
N MET A 394 61.36 -26.72 4.28
CA MET A 394 62.82 -26.76 4.25
C MET A 394 63.35 -27.51 3.03
N ARG A 395 62.56 -27.58 1.93
CA ARG A 395 62.97 -28.22 0.67
C ARG A 395 64.04 -27.42 -0.07
N TYR A 396 64.09 -26.12 0.15
CA TYR A 396 64.98 -25.18 -0.54
C TYR A 396 65.95 -24.52 0.45
N ASP A 397 66.91 -23.76 -0.08
CA ASP A 397 67.96 -23.09 0.72
C ASP A 397 67.42 -22.11 1.77
N ARG A 398 66.17 -21.66 1.64
CA ARG A 398 65.50 -20.78 2.60
C ARG A 398 64.32 -21.50 3.22
N THR A 399 64.29 -21.52 4.55
CA THR A 399 63.15 -22.03 5.32
C THR A 399 61.98 -21.07 5.19
N ARG A 400 60.83 -21.57 4.74
CA ARG A 400 59.57 -20.81 4.66
C ARG A 400 58.63 -21.28 5.76
N LEU A 401 58.01 -20.33 6.45
CA LEU A 401 56.99 -20.54 7.46
C LEU A 401 55.68 -19.97 6.95
N ASP A 402 54.68 -20.82 6.85
CA ASP A 402 53.30 -20.46 6.52
C ASP A 402 52.44 -20.76 7.74
N PHE A 403 51.54 -19.85 8.10
CA PHE A 403 50.52 -20.15 9.10
C PHE A 403 49.24 -19.34 8.90
N SER A 404 48.11 -20.01 9.15
CA SER A 404 46.78 -19.44 9.08
C SER A 404 45.93 -19.79 10.29
N LEU A 405 45.06 -18.86 10.66
CA LEU A 405 43.99 -19.06 11.63
C LEU A 405 42.66 -18.84 10.95
N ASP A 406 41.86 -19.91 10.90
CA ASP A 406 40.54 -19.88 10.31
C ASP A 406 39.48 -20.22 11.34
N ARG A 407 38.31 -19.61 11.18
CA ARG A 407 37.10 -20.06 11.86
C ARG A 407 36.74 -21.49 11.44
N ALA A 408 36.43 -22.33 12.42
CA ALA A 408 36.06 -23.72 12.20
C ALA A 408 34.55 -23.98 12.22
N ASP A 409 33.75 -22.93 12.47
CA ASP A 409 32.29 -22.96 12.52
C ASP A 409 31.61 -22.56 11.19
N ILE A 410 32.40 -22.11 10.22
CA ILE A 410 31.98 -21.74 8.86
C ILE A 410 32.92 -22.38 7.83
N TRP A 411 32.39 -22.68 6.65
CA TRP A 411 33.15 -23.23 5.51
C TRP A 411 32.57 -22.71 4.19
N GLN A 412 33.39 -22.71 3.13
CA GLN A 412 32.91 -22.40 1.79
C GLN A 412 31.88 -23.45 1.34
N GLY A 413 30.80 -22.98 0.70
CA GLY A 413 29.70 -23.84 0.25
C GLY A 413 28.65 -24.18 1.31
N MET A 414 28.76 -23.66 2.54
CA MET A 414 27.80 -23.91 3.63
C MET A 414 26.34 -23.53 3.30
N TYR A 415 26.12 -22.66 2.34
CA TYR A 415 24.77 -22.30 1.86
C TYR A 415 24.07 -23.41 1.05
N ASN A 416 24.78 -24.50 0.73
CA ASN A 416 24.22 -25.67 0.04
C ASN A 416 23.76 -26.79 0.98
N ASP A 417 24.16 -26.73 2.25
CA ASP A 417 23.74 -27.67 3.29
C ASP A 417 22.36 -27.31 3.83
#